data_AF-A0A829ZV67-F1
#
_entry.id   AF-A0A829ZV67-F1
#
_cell.length_a   1.000
_cell.length_b   1.000
_cell.length_c   1.000
_cell.angle_alpha   90.00
_cell.angle_beta   90.00
_cell.angle_gamma   90.00
#
_symmetry.space_group_name_H-M   'P 1'
#
loop_
_entity.id
_entity.type
_entity.pdbx_description
1 polymer ?
#
loop_
_entity_poly.entity_id
_entity_poly.type
_entity_poly.pdbx_seq_one_letter_code
_entity_poly.pdbx_strand_id
1 'polypeptide(L)'
;MHQRYSQAASRTEKSQIIDEVVKMLGYNRKYAIYVLNNPIPAKKPAKKRSKPLKYLKALPAIQLVWEALDYPCAERLHPVLLSTAELLASHGTMTHIQDTL
;
A
#
# COMPACT_ATOMS: atom_id res chain seq x y z
N MET A 1 -15.58 -26.07 0.94
CA MET A 1 -16.99 -25.94 1.35
C MET A 1 -17.83 -25.08 0.41
N HIS A 2 -17.39 -23.89 -0.01
CA HIS A 2 -18.15 -23.05 -0.96
C HIS A 2 -18.51 -23.75 -2.28
N GLN A 3 -17.55 -24.43 -2.90
CA GLN A 3 -17.78 -25.15 -4.17
C GLN A 3 -18.82 -26.28 -4.03
N ARG A 4 -18.82 -26.99 -2.90
CA ARG A 4 -19.84 -28.02 -2.58
C ARG A 4 -21.21 -27.37 -2.38
N TYR A 5 -21.29 -26.23 -1.69
CA TYR A 5 -22.54 -25.50 -1.47
C TYR A 5 -23.14 -24.91 -2.76
N SER A 6 -22.30 -24.44 -3.70
CA SER A 6 -22.75 -23.91 -4.99
C SER A 6 -23.22 -25.00 -5.95
N GLN A 7 -22.65 -26.21 -5.86
CA GLN A 7 -23.00 -27.36 -6.70
C GLN A 7 -24.18 -28.18 -6.18
N ALA A 8 -24.59 -27.98 -4.92
CA ALA A 8 -25.70 -28.71 -4.31
C ALA A 8 -27.02 -28.42 -5.05
N ALA A 9 -27.66 -29.48 -5.56
CA ALA A 9 -28.88 -29.40 -6.34
C ALA A 9 -30.13 -29.31 -5.45
N SER A 10 -30.07 -29.87 -4.24
CA SER A 10 -31.20 -29.95 -3.32
C SER A 10 -31.06 -29.02 -2.10
N ARG A 11 -32.20 -28.54 -1.59
CA ARG A 11 -32.29 -27.78 -0.32
C ARG A 11 -31.80 -28.61 0.87
N THR A 12 -31.99 -29.93 0.83
CA THR A 12 -31.57 -30.86 1.90
C THR A 12 -30.05 -30.96 1.96
N GLU A 13 -29.39 -31.10 0.81
CA GLU A 13 -27.92 -31.11 0.71
C GLU A 13 -27.32 -29.79 1.17
N LYS A 14 -27.89 -28.65 0.76
CA LYS A 14 -27.45 -27.32 1.23
C LYS A 14 -27.55 -27.22 2.75
N SER A 15 -28.63 -27.74 3.33
CA SER A 15 -28.83 -27.72 4.79
C SER A 15 -27.77 -28.55 5.52
N GLN A 16 -27.44 -29.74 5.01
CA GLN A 16 -26.37 -30.57 5.57
C GLN A 16 -25.00 -29.89 5.50
N ILE A 17 -24.69 -29.23 4.38
CA ILE A 17 -23.43 -28.48 4.23
C ILE A 17 -23.36 -27.31 5.22
N ILE A 18 -24.48 -26.60 5.43
CA ILE A 18 -24.55 -25.53 6.43
C ILE A 18 -24.34 -26.10 7.84
N ASP A 19 -24.95 -27.23 8.18
CA ASP A 19 -24.78 -27.88 9.49
C ASP A 19 -23.34 -28.34 9.73
N GLU A 20 -22.68 -28.87 8.70
CA GLU A 20 -21.26 -29.23 8.73
C GLU A 20 -20.38 -28.00 9.02
N VAL A 21 -20.64 -26.87 8.37
CA VAL A 21 -19.93 -25.60 8.57
C VAL A 21 -20.16 -25.03 9.98
N VAL A 22 -21.40 -25.09 10.48
CA VAL A 22 -21.75 -24.68 11.85
C VAL A 22 -20.99 -25.53 12.87
N LYS A 23 -20.96 -26.86 12.68
CA LYS A 23 -20.25 -27.77 13.59
C LYS A 23 -18.74 -27.61 13.55
N MET A 24 -18.14 -27.40 12.38
CA MET A 24 -16.69 -27.28 12.23
C MET A 24 -16.14 -25.93 12.68
N LEU A 25 -16.84 -24.83 12.37
CA LEU A 25 -16.34 -23.47 12.60
C LEU A 25 -17.00 -22.77 13.80
N GLY A 26 -18.01 -23.38 14.43
CA GLY A 26 -18.75 -22.79 15.54
C GLY A 26 -19.59 -21.56 15.15
N TYR A 27 -19.80 -21.34 13.85
CA TYR A 27 -20.57 -20.21 13.36
C TYR A 27 -22.06 -20.42 13.61
N ASN A 28 -22.81 -19.33 13.82
CA ASN A 28 -24.25 -19.41 13.79
C ASN A 28 -24.74 -19.71 12.35
N ARG A 29 -25.90 -20.37 12.22
CA ARG A 29 -26.43 -20.80 10.92
C ARG A 29 -26.55 -19.66 9.90
N LYS A 30 -26.96 -18.48 10.35
CA LYS A 30 -27.13 -17.29 9.50
C LYS A 30 -25.79 -16.80 8.93
N TYR A 31 -24.75 -16.82 9.76
CA TYR A 31 -23.40 -16.44 9.38
C TYR A 31 -22.75 -17.49 8.49
N ALA A 32 -22.99 -18.78 8.74
CA ALA A 32 -22.55 -19.86 7.84
C ALA A 32 -23.13 -19.69 6.42
N ILE A 33 -24.43 -19.36 6.31
CA ILE A 33 -25.06 -19.05 5.01
C ILE A 33 -24.43 -17.80 4.37
N TYR A 34 -24.23 -16.74 5.16
CA TYR A 34 -23.61 -15.50 4.68
C TYR A 34 -22.22 -15.76 4.11
N VAL A 35 -21.36 -16.46 4.85
CA VAL A 35 -20.02 -16.83 4.40
C VAL A 35 -20.12 -17.67 3.14
N LEU A 36 -20.90 -18.76 3.13
CA LEU A 36 -21.02 -19.65 1.97
C LEU A 36 -21.48 -18.92 0.69
N ASN A 37 -22.36 -17.93 0.81
CA ASN A 37 -22.85 -17.10 -0.29
C ASN A 37 -21.89 -15.99 -0.73
N ASN A 38 -21.09 -15.43 0.18
CA ASN A 38 -20.12 -14.38 -0.11
C ASN A 38 -18.69 -14.93 0.04
N PRO A 39 -18.12 -15.52 -1.04
CA PRO A 39 -16.72 -15.91 -1.02
C PRO A 39 -15.87 -14.66 -0.76
N ILE A 40 -14.93 -14.78 0.19
CA ILE A 40 -13.99 -13.70 0.50
C ILE A 40 -13.29 -13.33 -0.81
N PRO A 41 -13.39 -12.07 -1.27
CA PRO A 41 -12.79 -11.68 -2.54
C PRO A 41 -11.29 -11.96 -2.47
N ALA A 42 -10.79 -12.68 -3.47
CA ALA A 42 -9.36 -12.96 -3.59
C ALA A 42 -8.58 -11.65 -3.41
N LYS A 43 -7.50 -11.71 -2.61
CA LYS A 43 -6.68 -10.55 -2.26
C LYS A 43 -6.28 -9.84 -3.56
N LYS A 44 -6.88 -8.67 -3.81
CA LYS A 44 -6.61 -7.91 -5.05
C LYS A 44 -5.10 -7.65 -5.12
N PRO A 45 -4.45 -7.88 -6.27
CA PRO A 45 -3.04 -7.56 -6.40
C PRO A 45 -2.84 -6.09 -6.06
N ALA A 46 -1.79 -5.78 -5.30
CA ALA A 46 -1.47 -4.41 -4.95
C ALA A 46 -1.36 -3.59 -6.24
N LYS A 47 -2.20 -2.57 -6.40
CA LYS A 47 -2.14 -1.67 -7.55
C LYS A 47 -0.75 -1.04 -7.58
N LYS A 48 0.09 -1.44 -8.55
CA LYS A 48 1.36 -0.75 -8.82
C LYS A 48 1.02 0.70 -9.20
N ARG A 49 1.63 1.67 -8.52
CA ARG A 49 1.48 3.09 -8.86
C ARG A 49 1.98 3.28 -10.29
N SER A 50 1.10 3.77 -11.17
CA SER A 50 1.39 3.95 -12.60
C SER A 50 2.32 5.13 -12.90
N LYS A 51 2.59 6.02 -11.94
CA LYS A 51 3.42 7.21 -12.14
C LYS A 51 4.64 7.19 -11.20
N PRO A 52 5.86 7.38 -11.71
CA PRO A 52 7.03 7.56 -10.87
C PRO A 52 6.88 8.85 -10.07
N LEU A 53 7.36 8.82 -8.82
CA LEU A 53 7.29 9.95 -7.91
C LEU A 53 8.24 11.04 -8.42
N LYS A 54 7.71 12.18 -8.86
CA LYS A 54 8.49 13.28 -9.44
C LYS A 54 9.59 13.79 -8.50
N TYR A 55 9.37 13.74 -7.18
CA TYR A 55 10.33 14.18 -6.18
C TYR A 55 11.58 13.28 -6.10
N LEU A 56 11.56 12.06 -6.66
CA LEU A 56 12.75 11.20 -6.65
C LEU A 56 13.93 11.86 -7.35
N LYS A 57 13.67 12.65 -8.40
CA LYS A 57 14.70 13.44 -9.08
C LYS A 57 15.24 14.59 -8.22
N ALA A 58 14.46 15.07 -7.26
CA ALA A 58 14.83 16.15 -6.37
C ALA A 58 15.51 15.64 -5.07
N LEU A 59 15.52 14.33 -4.81
CA LEU A 59 16.11 13.75 -3.60
C LEU A 59 17.58 14.15 -3.39
N PRO A 60 18.47 14.12 -4.40
CA PRO A 60 19.87 14.51 -4.20
C PRO A 60 20.01 15.97 -3.77
N ALA A 61 19.22 16.87 -4.38
CA ALA A 61 19.22 18.28 -4.02
C ALA A 61 18.66 18.51 -2.61
N ILE A 62 17.60 17.79 -2.24
CA ILE A 62 17.02 17.84 -0.89
C ILE A 62 18.02 17.33 0.14
N GLN A 63 18.74 16.24 -0.15
CA GLN A 63 19.76 15.69 0.73
C GLN A 63 20.90 16.68 0.96
N LEU A 64 21.40 17.33 -0.09
CA LEU A 64 22.48 18.31 0.03
C LEU A 64 22.08 19.51 0.89
N VAL A 65 20.86 20.02 0.72
CA VAL A 65 20.32 21.07 1.58
C VAL A 65 20.15 20.57 3.03
N TRP A 66 19.70 19.33 3.21
CA TRP A 66 19.49 18.74 4.52
C TRP A 66 20.80 18.58 5.29
N GLU A 67 21.87 18.18 4.61
CA GLU A 67 23.24 18.11 5.14
C GLU A 67 23.78 19.51 5.44
N ALA A 68 23.58 20.48 4.55
CA ALA A 68 24.04 21.86 4.74
C ALA A 68 23.36 22.57 5.93
N LEU A 69 22.19 22.10 6.38
CA LEU A 69 21.41 22.67 7.48
C LEU A 69 21.51 21.88 8.79
N ASP A 70 22.47 20.94 8.89
CA ASP A 70 22.66 20.03 10.03
C ASP A 70 21.44 19.16 10.35
N TYR A 71 20.89 18.53 9.30
CA TYR A 71 19.82 17.52 9.41
C TYR A 71 18.54 17.99 10.16
N PRO A 72 17.92 19.13 9.77
CA PRO A 72 16.70 19.62 10.39
C PRO A 72 15.51 18.66 10.24
N CYS A 73 14.51 18.79 11.11
CA CYS A 73 13.21 18.14 10.91
C CYS A 73 12.51 18.68 9.64
N ALA A 74 11.62 17.87 9.06
CA ALA A 74 10.94 18.19 7.81
C ALA A 74 10.16 19.52 7.85
N GLU A 75 9.56 19.85 8.99
CA GLU A 75 8.83 21.10 9.21
C GLU A 75 9.74 22.33 9.13
N ARG A 76 10.98 22.20 9.62
CA ARG A 76 11.99 23.27 9.56
C ARG A 76 12.67 23.33 8.19
N LEU A 77 12.82 22.20 7.51
CA LEU A 77 13.43 22.12 6.17
C LEU A 77 12.52 22.69 5.07
N HIS A 78 11.23 22.36 5.10
CA HIS A 78 10.28 22.71 4.03
C HIS A 78 10.27 24.20 3.62
N PRO A 79 10.22 25.19 4.53
CA PRO A 79 10.16 26.60 4.14
C PRO A 79 11.48 27.14 3.57
N VAL A 80 12.62 26.58 3.95
CA VAL A 80 13.95 27.05 3.52
C VAL A 80 14.51 26.27 2.35
N LEU A 81 13.97 25.09 2.06
CA LEU A 81 14.48 24.16 1.06
C LEU A 81 14.78 24.82 -0.29
N LEU A 82 13.82 25.56 -0.84
CA LEU A 82 13.95 26.19 -2.16
C LEU A 82 15.00 27.29 -2.15
N SER A 83 14.95 28.20 -1.18
CA SER A 83 15.88 29.34 -1.11
C SER A 83 17.31 28.88 -0.85
N THR A 84 17.50 27.87 -0.01
CA THR A 84 18.83 27.27 0.20
C THR A 84 19.32 26.51 -1.02
N ALA A 85 18.44 25.81 -1.75
CA ALA A 85 18.82 25.11 -2.98
C ALA A 85 19.27 26.09 -4.08
N GLU A 86 18.56 27.22 -4.23
CA GLU A 86 18.93 28.29 -5.15
C GLU A 86 20.26 28.94 -4.77
N LEU A 87 20.47 29.20 -3.48
CA LEU A 87 21.74 29.72 -2.96
C LEU A 87 22.91 28.76 -3.24
N LEU A 88 22.72 27.47 -2.98
CA LEU A 88 23.72 26.44 -3.26
C LEU A 88 23.96 26.23 -4.77
N ALA A 89 22.97 26.53 -5.61
CA ALA A 89 23.12 26.59 -7.06
C ALA A 89 23.99 27.79 -7.48
N SER A 90 23.74 28.97 -6.92
CA SER A 90 24.44 30.21 -7.28
C SER A 90 25.89 30.24 -6.80
N HIS A 91 26.21 29.59 -5.69
CA HIS A 91 27.57 29.55 -5.13
C HIS A 91 28.48 28.47 -5.76
N GLY A 92 28.04 27.76 -6.80
CA GLY A 92 28.88 26.80 -7.54
C GLY A 92 29.17 25.48 -6.83
N THR A 93 28.60 25.25 -5.63
CA THR A 93 28.68 23.97 -4.90
C THR A 93 27.87 22.85 -5.55
N MET A 94 27.00 23.16 -6.52
CA MET A 94 26.27 22.17 -7.35
C MET A 94 27.04 21.73 -8.61
N THR A 95 28.38 21.61 -8.54
CA THR A 95 29.19 21.11 -9.67
C THR A 95 29.50 19.62 -9.61
N HIS A 96 29.19 18.93 -8.50
CA HIS A 96 29.71 17.57 -8.26
C HIS A 96 28.67 16.45 -8.23
N ILE A 97 27.59 16.51 -9.03
CA ILE A 97 26.59 15.43 -9.10
C ILE A 97 26.23 15.08 -10.56
N GLN A 98 27.24 14.92 -11.42
CA GLN A 98 27.09 14.13 -12.66
C GLN A 98 27.93 12.85 -12.68
N ASP A 99 28.84 12.62 -11.73
CA ASP A 99 29.81 11.51 -11.76
C ASP A 99 29.47 10.29 -10.89
N THR A 100 28.21 10.09 -10.52
CA THR A 100 27.80 8.83 -9.85
C THR A 100 26.43 8.38 -10.33
N LEU A 101 26.36 7.97 -11.60
CA LEU A 101 25.35 7.06 -12.13
C LEU A 101 26.02 6.01 -13.01
#